data_AF-A0A504Z8K4-F1
#
_entry.id   AF-A0A504Z8K4-F1
#
_cell.length_a   1.000
_cell.length_b   1.000
_cell.length_c   1.000
_cell.angle_alpha   90.00
_cell.angle_beta   90.00
_cell.angle_gamma   90.00
#
_symmetry.space_group_name_H-M   'P 1'
#
loop_
_entity.id
_entity.type
_entity.pdbx_description
1 polymer ?
#
loop_
_entity_poly.entity_id
_entity_poly.type
_entity_poly.pdbx_seq_one_letter_code
_entity_poly.pdbx_strand_id
1 'polypeptide(L)'
;MPDLFQIQKLLCDIGDKPASFHHSKEWIGSYECGVVVELLTQHNFRLLHVPHGKFTLKHLDTLHKHFVDVGSPVMMGGCEDNSSKGILAIRRSLLHTELLICDPHFYGSGEKPTLRELCSNGWIKWTDTTELKEHAFYNLCLPLLPCK
;
A
#
# COMPACT_ATOMS: atom_id res chain seq x y z
N MET A 1 1.40 -14.17 -10.32
CA MET A 1 0.73 -13.42 -9.24
C MET A 1 0.11 -14.44 -8.32
N PRO A 2 0.44 -14.43 -7.01
CA PRO A 2 -0.11 -15.41 -6.08
C PRO A 2 -1.60 -15.16 -5.82
N ASP A 3 -2.35 -16.20 -5.49
CA ASP A 3 -3.67 -16.06 -4.88
C ASP A 3 -3.59 -15.82 -3.35
N LEU A 4 -4.73 -15.56 -2.71
CA LEU A 4 -4.78 -15.26 -1.27
C LEU A 4 -4.31 -16.44 -0.41
N PHE A 5 -4.58 -17.68 -0.80
CA PHE A 5 -4.17 -18.87 -0.04
C PHE A 5 -2.68 -19.11 -0.15
N GLN A 6 -2.09 -18.87 -1.33
CA GLN A 6 -0.64 -18.89 -1.53
C GLN A 6 0.05 -17.84 -0.66
N ILE A 7 -0.50 -16.62 -0.58
CA ILE A 7 0.00 -15.56 0.30
C ILE A 7 -0.05 -16.01 1.77
N GLN A 8 -1.18 -16.55 2.23
CA GLN A 8 -1.32 -17.04 3.60
C GLN A 8 -0.34 -18.16 3.91
N LYS A 9 -0.18 -19.11 2.97
CA LYS A 9 0.74 -20.23 3.12
C LYS A 9 2.19 -19.76 3.28
N LEU A 10 2.62 -18.78 2.48
CA LEU A 10 3.98 -18.22 2.58
C LEU A 10 4.26 -17.67 3.99
N LEU A 11 3.31 -16.93 4.57
CA LEU A 11 3.45 -16.38 5.92
C LEU A 11 3.47 -17.48 7.00
N CYS A 12 2.71 -18.56 6.81
CA CYS A 12 2.78 -19.74 7.69
C CYS A 12 4.11 -20.48 7.57
N ASP A 13 4.60 -20.68 6.34
CA ASP A 13 5.80 -21.48 6.05
C ASP A 13 7.07 -20.86 6.68
N ILE A 14 7.15 -19.52 6.73
CA ILE A 14 8.26 -18.80 7.35
C ILE A 14 8.09 -18.63 8.88
N GLY A 15 6.95 -19.06 9.44
CA GLY A 15 6.64 -18.95 10.86
C GLY A 15 6.17 -17.56 11.33
N ASP A 16 5.84 -16.65 10.43
CA ASP A 16 5.27 -15.33 10.78
C ASP A 16 3.84 -15.45 11.32
N LYS A 17 3.07 -16.39 10.76
CA LYS A 17 1.69 -16.69 11.17
C LYS A 17 1.54 -18.15 11.61
N PRO A 18 0.62 -18.45 12.54
CA PRO A 18 0.33 -19.83 12.92
C PRO A 18 -0.33 -20.60 11.77
N ALA A 19 -0.24 -21.93 11.77
CA ALA A 19 -0.84 -22.78 10.74
C ALA A 19 -2.36 -22.56 10.56
N SER A 20 -3.08 -22.12 11.60
CA SER A 20 -4.50 -21.77 11.55
C SER A 20 -4.82 -20.56 10.68
N PHE A 21 -3.81 -19.75 10.32
CA PHE A 21 -3.97 -18.59 9.45
C PHE A 21 -4.20 -18.99 7.98
N HIS A 22 -3.71 -20.16 7.56
CA HIS A 22 -3.95 -20.65 6.20
C HIS A 22 -5.43 -21.00 6.01
N HIS A 23 -6.04 -20.50 4.93
CA HIS A 23 -7.49 -20.50 4.68
C HIS A 23 -8.34 -19.69 5.67
N SER A 24 -7.74 -18.83 6.49
CA SER A 24 -8.49 -17.90 7.34
C SER A 24 -9.05 -16.73 6.52
N LYS A 25 -9.85 -15.89 7.18
CA LYS A 25 -10.30 -14.57 6.66
C LYS A 25 -9.64 -13.41 7.39
N GLU A 26 -8.52 -13.69 8.07
CA GLU A 26 -7.78 -12.66 8.78
C GLU A 26 -7.09 -11.71 7.79
N TRP A 27 -6.96 -10.46 8.22
CA TRP A 27 -6.32 -9.39 7.45
C TRP A 27 -4.80 -9.43 7.63
N ILE A 28 -4.09 -8.81 6.69
CA ILE A 28 -2.65 -8.58 6.77
C ILE A 28 -2.34 -7.09 6.62
N GLY A 29 -1.21 -6.65 7.15
CA GLY A 29 -0.78 -5.26 7.09
C GLY A 29 0.35 -5.02 6.09
N SER A 30 0.94 -3.83 6.18
CA SER A 30 2.04 -3.39 5.32
C SER A 30 3.32 -4.21 5.55
N TYR A 31 3.56 -4.69 6.78
CA TYR A 31 4.71 -5.53 7.07
C TYR A 31 4.59 -6.88 6.37
N GLU A 32 3.49 -7.61 6.57
CA GLU A 32 3.29 -8.91 5.92
C GLU A 32 3.26 -8.77 4.39
N CYS A 33 2.69 -7.67 3.86
CA CYS A 33 2.74 -7.37 2.44
C CYS A 33 4.19 -7.27 1.93
N GLY A 34 5.06 -6.56 2.65
CA GLY A 34 6.48 -6.45 2.33
C GLY A 34 7.21 -7.78 2.38
N VAL A 35 6.98 -8.57 3.42
CA VAL A 35 7.55 -9.93 3.58
C VAL A 35 7.17 -10.82 2.40
N VAL A 36 5.89 -10.81 2.00
CA VAL A 36 5.40 -11.60 0.87
C VAL A 36 6.03 -11.15 -0.44
N VAL A 37 6.17 -9.84 -0.66
CA VAL A 37 6.86 -9.28 -1.83
C VAL A 37 8.32 -9.73 -1.86
N GLU A 38 9.01 -9.67 -0.73
CA GLU A 38 10.41 -10.09 -0.61
C GLU A 38 10.58 -11.58 -0.92
N LEU A 39 9.75 -12.45 -0.35
CA LEU A 39 9.80 -13.89 -0.61
C LEU A 39 9.59 -14.22 -2.09
N LEU A 40 8.61 -13.57 -2.73
CA LEU A 40 8.22 -13.87 -4.10
C LEU A 40 9.17 -13.28 -5.15
N THR A 41 9.77 -12.15 -4.85
CA THR A 41 10.53 -11.38 -5.85
C THR A 41 12.02 -11.31 -5.54
N GLN A 42 12.45 -11.66 -4.32
CA GLN A 42 13.82 -11.46 -3.82
C GLN A 42 14.24 -9.97 -3.77
N HIS A 43 13.25 -9.07 -3.73
CA HIS A 43 13.47 -7.64 -3.56
C HIS A 43 13.14 -7.23 -2.13
N ASN A 44 14.06 -6.51 -1.49
CA ASN A 44 13.83 -6.00 -0.14
C ASN A 44 12.74 -4.91 -0.13
N PHE A 45 12.23 -4.55 1.04
CA PHE A 45 11.24 -3.49 1.19
C PHE A 45 11.58 -2.58 2.37
N ARG A 46 11.13 -1.33 2.30
CA ARG A 46 11.22 -0.38 3.40
C ARG A 46 9.84 -0.12 3.99
N LEU A 47 9.74 -0.12 5.31
CA LEU A 47 8.59 0.40 6.01
C LEU A 47 8.78 1.87 6.36
N LEU A 48 7.80 2.70 5.99
CA LEU A 48 7.73 4.10 6.36
C LEU A 48 6.51 4.30 7.26
N HIS A 49 6.76 4.62 8.52
CA HIS A 49 5.72 4.90 9.50
C HIS A 49 5.33 6.38 9.47
N VAL A 50 4.04 6.66 9.40
CA VAL A 50 3.46 8.01 9.43
C VAL A 50 2.54 8.12 10.64
N PRO A 51 2.97 8.77 11.74
CA PRO A 51 2.17 8.88 12.95
C PRO A 51 1.00 9.86 12.75
N HIS A 52 -0.16 9.52 13.32
CA HIS A 52 -1.38 10.35 13.32
C HIS A 52 -1.82 10.85 11.92
N GLY A 53 -1.51 10.10 10.85
CA GLY A 53 -1.82 10.52 9.49
C GLY A 53 -1.03 11.73 9.01
N LYS A 54 -0.09 12.26 9.82
CA LYS A 54 0.61 13.52 9.55
C LYS A 54 1.88 13.26 8.74
N PHE A 55 1.75 13.45 7.44
CA PHE A 55 2.89 13.40 6.53
C PHE A 55 3.81 14.61 6.77
N THR A 56 4.99 14.34 7.34
CA THR A 56 6.06 15.34 7.47
C THR A 56 6.78 15.51 6.14
N LEU A 57 7.51 16.62 5.98
CA LEU A 57 8.36 16.84 4.80
C LEU A 57 9.30 15.66 4.54
N LYS A 58 9.87 15.06 5.60
CA LYS A 58 10.73 13.87 5.49
C LYS A 58 10.00 12.67 4.91
N HIS A 59 8.73 12.44 5.29
CA HIS A 59 7.92 11.37 4.71
C HIS A 59 7.69 11.61 3.22
N LEU A 60 7.31 12.84 2.86
CA LEU A 60 7.03 13.23 1.48
C LEU A 60 8.28 13.19 0.60
N ASP A 61 9.43 13.63 1.11
CA ASP A 61 10.71 13.55 0.41
C ASP A 61 11.14 12.09 0.18
N THR A 62 10.91 11.22 1.18
CA THR A 62 11.18 9.78 1.06
C THR A 62 10.31 9.14 -0.02
N LEU A 63 9.01 9.45 -0.04
CA LEU A 63 8.08 8.95 -1.06
C LEU A 63 8.42 9.49 -2.45
N HIS A 64 8.72 10.77 -2.56
CA HIS A 64 9.14 11.37 -3.82
C HIS A 64 10.40 10.70 -4.37
N LYS A 65 11.42 10.52 -3.52
CA LYS A 65 12.65 9.83 -3.90
C LYS A 65 12.38 8.38 -4.30
N HIS A 66 11.49 7.68 -3.59
CA HIS A 66 11.09 6.32 -3.95
C HIS A 66 10.49 6.24 -5.35
N PHE A 67 9.55 7.13 -5.70
CA PHE A 67 8.95 7.11 -7.03
C PHE A 67 9.93 7.52 -8.15
N VAL A 68 10.94 8.35 -7.84
CA VAL A 68 11.99 8.73 -8.80
C VAL A 68 13.02 7.62 -8.99
N ASP A 69 13.51 7.01 -7.91
CA ASP A 69 14.63 6.07 -7.95
C ASP A 69 14.16 4.62 -8.23
N VAL A 70 12.97 4.24 -7.74
CA VAL A 70 12.43 2.87 -7.82
C VAL A 70 11.19 2.83 -8.73
N GLY A 71 10.23 3.71 -8.51
CA GLY A 71 8.99 3.79 -9.31
C GLY A 71 7.96 2.69 -9.04
N SER A 72 8.14 1.87 -7.99
CA SER A 72 7.17 0.83 -7.63
C SER A 72 5.94 1.41 -6.91
N PRO A 73 4.76 0.79 -7.05
CA PRO A 73 3.62 1.09 -6.19
C PRO A 73 3.95 0.90 -4.71
N VAL A 74 3.28 1.67 -3.85
CA VAL A 74 3.46 1.63 -2.39
C VAL A 74 2.15 1.19 -1.74
N MET A 75 2.19 0.17 -0.91
CA MET A 75 1.02 -0.24 -0.12
C MET A 75 0.94 0.64 1.14
N MET A 76 -0.23 1.21 1.41
CA MET A 76 -0.51 1.98 2.62
C MET A 76 -1.57 1.24 3.45
N GLY A 77 -1.20 0.83 4.65
CA GLY A 77 -2.12 0.27 5.65
C GLY A 77 -2.43 1.30 6.72
N GLY A 78 -3.72 1.52 7.01
CA GLY A 78 -4.19 2.32 8.14
C GLY A 78 -4.70 1.44 9.27
N CYS A 79 -4.54 1.91 10.52
CA CYS A 79 -4.94 1.14 11.70
C CYS A 79 -6.46 1.17 11.97
N GLU A 80 -7.13 2.31 11.73
CA GLU A 80 -8.55 2.48 12.10
C GLU A 80 -9.49 2.52 10.89
N ASP A 81 -8.97 2.84 9.71
CA ASP A 81 -9.78 2.83 8.50
C ASP A 81 -10.05 1.40 7.98
N ASN A 82 -9.35 0.40 8.54
CA ASN A 82 -9.36 -1.01 8.11
C ASN A 82 -9.28 -1.15 6.59
N SER A 83 -8.59 -0.22 5.94
CA SER A 83 -8.71 0.00 4.50
C SER A 83 -7.31 0.19 3.92
N SER A 84 -6.76 -0.91 3.40
CA SER A 84 -5.52 -0.87 2.62
C SER A 84 -5.72 -0.03 1.35
N LYS A 85 -4.68 0.70 0.94
CA LYS A 85 -4.69 1.57 -0.24
C LYS A 85 -3.40 1.40 -1.02
N GLY A 86 -3.46 1.44 -2.34
CA GLY A 86 -2.27 1.51 -3.20
C GLY A 86 -1.94 2.95 -3.56
N ILE A 87 -0.73 3.41 -3.30
CA ILE A 87 -0.23 4.71 -3.78
C ILE A 87 0.55 4.44 -5.07
N LEU A 88 0.13 5.10 -6.14
CA LEU A 88 0.68 4.90 -7.49
C LEU A 88 1.60 6.03 -7.93
N ALA A 89 1.43 7.23 -7.38
CA ALA A 89 2.24 8.39 -7.71
C ALA A 89 2.16 9.46 -6.62
N ILE A 90 3.09 10.39 -6.65
CA ILE A 90 3.11 11.60 -5.83
C ILE A 90 3.24 12.83 -6.72
N ARG A 91 2.51 13.89 -6.37
CA ARG A 91 2.61 15.20 -7.03
C ARG A 91 2.90 16.26 -5.97
N ARG A 92 3.92 17.08 -6.22
CA ARG A 92 4.29 18.19 -5.35
C ARG A 92 4.01 19.52 -6.05
N SER A 93 3.35 20.41 -5.33
CA SER A 93 3.19 21.81 -5.69
C SER A 93 3.83 22.68 -4.61
N LEU A 94 3.82 24.01 -4.79
CA LEU A 94 4.39 24.95 -3.81
C LEU A 94 3.70 24.88 -2.44
N LEU A 95 2.41 24.50 -2.40
CA LEU A 95 1.57 24.56 -1.20
C LEU A 95 1.02 23.19 -0.78
N HIS A 96 0.88 22.26 -1.73
CA HIS A 96 0.18 20.99 -1.54
C HIS A 96 0.98 19.81 -2.05
N THR A 97 0.87 18.67 -1.36
CA THR A 97 1.37 17.38 -1.85
C THR A 97 0.21 16.41 -1.94
N GLU A 98 0.04 15.82 -3.12
CA GLU A 98 -1.04 14.91 -3.43
C GLU A 98 -0.48 13.51 -3.72
N LEU A 99 -1.23 12.49 -3.32
CA LEU A 99 -0.97 11.09 -3.62
C LEU A 99 -2.03 10.58 -4.58
N LEU A 100 -1.62 9.85 -5.62
CA LEU A 100 -2.55 9.10 -6.47
C LEU A 100 -2.88 7.78 -5.77
N ILE A 101 -4.06 7.71 -5.18
CA ILE A 101 -4.54 6.57 -4.40
C ILE A 101 -5.43 5.69 -5.29
N CYS A 102 -5.16 4.38 -5.25
CA CYS A 102 -5.98 3.30 -5.79
C CYS A 102 -6.58 2.51 -4.62
N ASP A 103 -7.90 2.49 -4.55
CA ASP A 103 -8.65 1.80 -3.51
C ASP A 103 -9.01 0.36 -3.96
N PRO A 104 -8.50 -0.68 -3.28
CA PRO A 104 -8.71 -2.07 -3.66
C PRO A 104 -10.09 -2.63 -3.25
N HIS A 105 -10.95 -1.85 -2.58
CA HIS A 105 -12.26 -2.31 -2.11
C HIS A 105 -13.34 -2.26 -3.19
N PHE A 106 -12.98 -1.95 -4.44
CA PHE A 106 -13.92 -2.00 -5.56
C PHE A 106 -14.51 -3.40 -5.67
N TYR A 107 -15.84 -3.48 -5.58
CA TYR A 107 -16.61 -4.68 -5.88
C TYR A 107 -17.63 -4.34 -6.96
N GLY A 108 -17.76 -5.21 -7.96
CA GLY A 108 -18.70 -5.05 -9.07
C GLY A 108 -19.28 -6.40 -9.44
N SER A 109 -20.56 -6.43 -9.80
CA SER A 109 -21.31 -7.65 -10.13
C SER A 109 -21.29 -7.99 -11.63
N GLY A 110 -20.40 -7.38 -12.42
CA GLY A 110 -20.45 -7.44 -13.89
C GLY A 110 -19.08 -7.37 -14.59
N GLU A 111 -19.05 -6.69 -15.73
CA GLU A 111 -17.86 -6.53 -16.58
C GLU A 111 -16.73 -5.76 -15.87
N LYS A 112 -15.50 -5.88 -16.41
CA LYS A 112 -14.34 -5.15 -15.88
C LYS A 112 -14.61 -3.64 -15.95
N PRO A 113 -14.40 -2.88 -14.85
CA PRO A 113 -14.66 -1.46 -14.85
C PRO A 113 -13.70 -0.73 -15.80
N THR A 114 -14.19 0.32 -16.44
CA THR A 114 -13.36 1.22 -17.22
C THR A 114 -12.57 2.15 -16.30
N LEU A 115 -11.41 2.64 -16.75
CA LEU A 115 -10.64 3.64 -16.01
C LEU A 115 -11.47 4.91 -15.71
N ARG A 116 -12.36 5.30 -16.64
CA ARG A 116 -13.25 6.44 -16.44
C ARG A 116 -14.18 6.23 -15.25
N GLU A 117 -14.81 5.05 -15.15
CA GLU A 117 -15.68 4.72 -14.02
C GLU A 117 -14.90 4.64 -12.70
N LEU A 118 -13.70 4.05 -12.71
CA LEU A 118 -12.84 4.00 -11.53
C LEU A 118 -12.48 5.41 -11.03
N CYS A 119 -12.08 6.30 -11.94
CA CYS A 119 -11.75 7.69 -11.60
C CYS A 119 -12.99 8.50 -11.18
N SER A 120 -14.10 8.42 -11.94
CA SER A 120 -15.32 9.17 -11.66
C SER A 120 -15.97 8.78 -10.34
N ASN A 121 -15.85 7.52 -9.91
CA ASN A 121 -16.34 7.05 -8.62
C ASN A 121 -15.31 7.17 -7.48
N GLY A 122 -14.12 7.72 -7.75
CA GLY A 122 -13.10 7.97 -6.74
C GLY A 122 -12.28 6.76 -6.28
N TRP A 123 -12.37 5.61 -6.98
CA TRP A 123 -11.53 4.43 -6.72
C TRP A 123 -10.06 4.67 -7.07
N ILE A 124 -9.82 5.52 -8.08
CA ILE A 124 -8.49 6.02 -8.41
C ILE A 124 -8.56 7.54 -8.40
N LYS A 125 -7.92 8.19 -7.43
CA LYS A 125 -7.99 9.65 -7.28
C LYS A 125 -6.71 10.25 -6.73
N TRP A 126 -6.44 11.50 -7.10
CA TRP A 126 -5.50 12.33 -6.38
C TRP A 126 -6.13 12.74 -5.05
N THR A 127 -5.37 12.65 -3.97
CA THR A 127 -5.81 12.99 -2.61
C THR A 127 -4.72 13.80 -1.95
N ASP A 128 -5.05 15.00 -1.47
CA ASP A 128 -4.11 15.81 -0.71
C ASP A 128 -3.75 15.07 0.58
N THR A 129 -2.46 15.07 0.95
CA THR A 129 -1.98 14.38 2.16
C THR A 129 -2.63 14.90 3.46
N THR A 130 -3.18 16.11 3.46
CA THR A 130 -3.94 16.70 4.56
C THR A 130 -5.37 16.17 4.68
N GLU A 131 -5.93 15.57 3.63
CA GLU A 131 -7.24 14.90 3.66
C GLU A 131 -7.18 13.49 4.30
N LEU A 132 -5.97 12.92 4.40
CA LEU A 132 -5.73 11.65 5.07
C LEU A 132 -5.90 11.86 6.58
N LYS A 133 -7.05 11.41 7.10
CA LYS A 133 -7.56 11.79 8.43
C LYS A 133 -6.58 11.50 9.57
N GLU A 134 -6.56 12.43 10.53
CA GLU A 134 -5.60 12.52 11.65
C GLU A 134 -5.83 11.53 12.81
N HIS A 135 -6.70 10.53 12.67
CA HIS A 135 -7.15 9.72 13.82
C HIS A 135 -6.27 8.48 14.09
N ALA A 136 -5.50 8.01 13.12
CA ALA A 136 -4.66 6.81 13.22
C ALA A 136 -3.27 6.99 12.60
N PHE A 137 -2.38 6.00 12.76
CA PHE A 137 -1.12 5.95 12.03
C PHE A 137 -1.29 5.20 10.69
N TYR A 138 -0.41 5.51 9.74
CA TYR A 138 -0.23 4.72 8.52
C TYR A 138 1.14 4.04 8.51
N ASN A 139 1.18 2.81 8.04
CA ASN A 139 2.41 2.16 7.62
C ASN A 139 2.41 2.06 6.10
N LEU A 140 3.51 2.44 5.49
CA LEU A 140 3.70 2.35 4.05
C LEU A 140 4.78 1.31 3.76
N CYS A 141 4.48 0.35 2.91
CA CYS A 141 5.43 -0.63 2.39
C CYS A 141 5.93 -0.17 1.02
N LEU A 142 7.24 0.09 0.93
CA LEU A 142 7.95 0.58 -0.23
C LEU A 142 8.86 -0.54 -0.77
N PRO A 143 8.44 -1.33 -1.77
CA PRO A 143 9.28 -2.33 -2.42
C PRO A 143 10.51 -1.71 -3.08
N LEU A 144 11.70 -2.24 -2.87
CA LEU A 144 12.93 -1.67 -3.43
C LEU A 144 13.36 -2.39 -4.71
N LEU A 145 14.26 -1.78 -5.48
CA LEU A 145 14.95 -2.48 -6.58
C LEU A 145 15.97 -3.48 -6.00
N PRO A 146 16.35 -4.53 -6.75
CA PRO A 146 17.35 -5.47 -6.26
C PRO A 146 18.69 -4.73 -6.15
N CYS A 147 19.44 -5.01 -5.08
CA CYS A 147 20.81 -4.52 -4.98
C CYS A 147 21.61 -5.08 -6.16
N LYS A 148 22.27 -4.17 -6.92
CA LYS A 148 23.23 -4.56 -7.97
C LYS A 148 24.51 -5.10 -7.35
#